data_AF-A0A843G1B8-F1
#
_entry.id   AF-A0A843G1B8-F1
#
_cell.length_a   1.000
_cell.length_b   1.000
_cell.length_c   1.000
_cell.angle_alpha   90.00
_cell.angle_beta   90.00
_cell.angle_gamma   90.00
#
_symmetry.space_group_name_H-M   'P 1'
#
loop_
_entity.id
_entity.type
_entity.pdbx_description
1 polymer ?
#
loop_
_entity_poly.entity_id
_entity_poly.type
_entity_poly.pdbx_seq_one_letter_code
_entity_poly.pdbx_strand_id
1 'polypeptide(L)'
;MAKKANDDGHPKDAAQKPASSGTRSWGFFSIGGRRQKKKEKEAELERSIFIEMDAAGDGGDKILPDNAALVNDMTVTLNLLSEAKTLDGLIEILGDEMNKFNRQDIRMLISQVEGKLGGTNRSYVERLVAKLEEMYGGAFNDIALLAQSRDSEEYRSPPVAASRDYWMMALKSCKNTASKTSPRLLYLKYLLIGFRMFVLGEPAHPVGTPFPGGHEVESESGIFYCPVREKADDVPYAVCPFCPAMQSTEFMLEFTKEEREKKVKQGYIQNYFTNFKG
;
A
#
# COMPACT_ATOMS: atom_id res chain seq x y z
N MET A 1 46.10 -26.76 -86.50
CA MET A 1 46.81 -25.69 -85.77
C MET A 1 46.36 -24.36 -86.35
N ALA A 2 45.35 -23.73 -85.75
CA ALA A 2 44.71 -22.53 -86.29
C ALA A 2 44.65 -21.43 -85.23
N LYS A 3 45.09 -20.25 -85.65
CA LYS A 3 45.06 -18.95 -84.98
C LYS A 3 43.82 -18.17 -85.42
N LYS A 4 43.43 -17.17 -84.60
CA LYS A 4 42.65 -15.94 -84.93
C LYS A 4 41.15 -16.16 -85.22
N ALA A 5 40.23 -15.24 -84.98
CA ALA A 5 40.17 -13.92 -84.33
C ALA A 5 38.68 -13.52 -84.18
N ASN A 6 38.43 -12.54 -83.29
CA ASN A 6 37.44 -11.45 -83.31
C ASN A 6 35.91 -11.64 -83.43
N ASP A 7 35.28 -10.80 -82.59
CA ASP A 7 34.09 -9.95 -82.73
C ASP A 7 32.65 -10.42 -82.44
N ASP A 8 32.09 -9.67 -81.49
CA ASP A 8 30.77 -9.04 -81.41
C ASP A 8 29.48 -9.85 -81.39
N GLY A 9 28.78 -9.74 -80.24
CA GLY A 9 27.36 -10.03 -80.11
C GLY A 9 26.85 -9.80 -78.69
N HIS A 10 26.27 -8.63 -78.41
CA HIS A 10 25.40 -8.42 -77.24
C HIS A 10 24.17 -9.34 -77.34
N PRO A 11 23.67 -9.88 -76.21
CA PRO A 11 22.45 -9.29 -75.64
C PRO A 11 22.30 -9.36 -74.11
N LYS A 12 21.73 -8.27 -73.59
CA LYS A 12 20.70 -8.10 -72.54
C LYS A 12 20.61 -9.07 -71.33
N ASP A 13 20.69 -8.41 -70.16
CA ASP A 13 19.89 -8.60 -68.95
C ASP A 13 19.83 -9.98 -68.30
N ALA A 14 20.69 -10.20 -67.28
CA ALA A 14 20.36 -11.03 -66.13
C ALA A 14 21.22 -10.68 -64.91
N ALA A 15 20.55 -10.15 -63.89
CA ALA A 15 20.78 -10.34 -62.45
C ALA A 15 22.22 -10.68 -61.99
N GLN A 16 22.93 -9.68 -61.49
CA GLN A 16 24.09 -9.88 -60.62
C GLN A 16 23.64 -10.25 -59.19
N LYS A 17 23.97 -11.46 -58.76
CA LYS A 17 24.47 -11.68 -57.38
C LYS A 17 25.97 -11.38 -57.39
N PRO A 18 26.53 -10.94 -56.24
CA PRO A 18 27.47 -11.85 -55.60
C PRO A 18 27.31 -11.90 -54.07
N ALA A 19 28.08 -12.83 -53.51
CA ALA A 19 27.86 -13.52 -52.26
C ALA A 19 28.26 -12.76 -50.98
N SER A 20 27.63 -13.23 -49.90
CA SER A 20 28.17 -13.42 -48.54
C SER A 20 28.93 -12.25 -47.89
N SER A 21 28.25 -11.59 -46.95
CA SER A 21 28.87 -11.11 -45.72
C SER A 21 27.86 -11.20 -44.57
N GLY A 22 28.34 -11.62 -43.41
CA GLY A 22 27.52 -12.03 -42.27
C GLY A 22 26.65 -10.92 -41.71
N THR A 23 25.36 -11.21 -41.56
CA THR A 23 24.46 -10.40 -40.74
C THR A 23 24.53 -10.88 -39.30
N ARG A 24 25.17 -10.07 -38.45
CA ARG A 24 24.91 -10.09 -37.01
C ARG A 24 23.41 -9.86 -36.80
N SER A 25 22.73 -10.88 -36.28
CA SER A 25 21.40 -10.75 -35.70
C SER A 25 21.47 -9.70 -34.59
N TRP A 26 21.00 -8.50 -34.87
CA TRP A 26 20.61 -7.56 -33.83
C TRP A 26 19.37 -8.16 -33.19
N GLY A 27 19.56 -8.79 -32.02
CA GLY A 27 18.47 -9.21 -31.17
C GLY A 27 17.59 -8.01 -30.91
N PHE A 28 16.37 -8.03 -31.47
CA PHE A 28 15.29 -7.15 -31.05
C PHE A 28 15.11 -7.35 -29.54
N PHE A 29 15.69 -6.44 -28.75
CA PHE A 29 15.32 -6.33 -27.34
C PHE A 29 13.84 -5.96 -27.32
N SER A 30 13.00 -6.96 -27.05
CA SER A 30 11.56 -6.77 -26.91
C SER A 30 11.30 -5.85 -25.71
N ILE A 31 11.20 -4.56 -26.00
CA ILE A 31 10.71 -3.53 -25.07
C ILE A 31 9.30 -3.92 -24.58
N GLY A 32 8.53 -4.61 -25.43
CA GLY A 32 7.22 -5.18 -25.11
C GLY A 32 7.28 -6.23 -23.99
N GLY A 33 8.21 -7.17 -24.02
CA GLY A 33 8.35 -8.22 -22.99
C GLY A 33 8.80 -7.68 -21.63
N ARG A 34 9.57 -6.59 -21.61
CA ARG A 34 10.01 -5.92 -20.37
C ARG A 34 8.87 -5.10 -19.75
N ARG A 35 8.05 -4.43 -20.57
CA ARG A 35 6.82 -3.75 -20.14
C ARG A 35 5.73 -4.73 -19.68
N GLN A 36 5.58 -5.87 -20.34
CA GLN A 36 4.63 -6.92 -19.96
C GLN A 36 5.02 -7.55 -18.62
N LYS A 37 6.30 -7.91 -18.42
CA LYS A 37 6.81 -8.39 -17.13
C LYS A 37 6.74 -7.35 -16.01
N LYS A 38 6.86 -6.05 -16.34
CA LYS A 38 6.67 -4.96 -15.37
C LYS A 38 5.20 -4.87 -14.96
N LYS A 39 4.25 -4.94 -15.90
CA LYS A 39 2.81 -4.96 -15.64
C LYS A 39 2.34 -6.20 -14.88
N GLU A 40 2.87 -7.38 -15.20
CA GLU A 40 2.57 -8.63 -14.48
C GLU A 40 3.10 -8.57 -13.04
N LYS A 41 4.32 -8.03 -12.85
CA LYS A 41 4.87 -7.77 -11.52
C LYS A 41 4.13 -6.67 -10.78
N GLU A 42 3.67 -5.62 -11.45
CA GLU A 42 2.82 -4.56 -10.88
C GLU A 42 1.44 -5.10 -10.46
N ALA A 43 0.86 -6.04 -11.21
CA ALA A 43 -0.40 -6.70 -10.85
C ALA A 43 -0.25 -7.79 -9.77
N GLU A 44 0.91 -8.42 -9.66
CA GLU A 44 1.29 -9.34 -8.58
C GLU A 44 1.66 -8.55 -7.30
N LEU A 45 2.28 -7.39 -7.48
CA LEU A 45 2.52 -6.34 -6.49
C LEU A 45 1.19 -5.82 -5.94
N GLU A 46 0.25 -5.38 -6.78
CA GLU A 46 -1.09 -4.96 -6.38
C GLU A 46 -1.81 -6.06 -5.61
N ARG A 47 -1.79 -7.30 -6.10
CA ARG A 47 -2.37 -8.44 -5.39
C ARG A 47 -1.71 -8.75 -4.05
N SER A 48 -0.42 -8.48 -3.87
CA SER A 48 0.29 -8.68 -2.58
C SER A 48 0.17 -7.48 -1.63
N ILE A 49 -0.05 -6.27 -2.15
CA ILE A 49 -0.40 -5.05 -1.40
C ILE A 49 -1.73 -5.22 -0.67
N PHE A 50 -2.70 -5.86 -1.33
CA PHE A 50 -4.06 -6.06 -0.80
C PHE A 50 -4.22 -7.24 0.16
N ILE A 51 -3.16 -8.03 0.35
CA ILE A 51 -3.17 -9.16 1.30
C ILE A 51 -3.28 -8.70 2.77
N GLU A 52 -3.21 -7.41 3.05
CA GLU A 52 -3.54 -6.89 4.38
C GLU A 52 -5.04 -6.94 4.72
N MET A 53 -5.98 -7.10 3.78
CA MET A 53 -7.35 -6.63 4.09
C MET A 53 -8.57 -7.41 3.62
N ASP A 54 -8.48 -8.38 2.70
CA ASP A 54 -9.70 -9.10 2.30
C ASP A 54 -9.63 -10.63 2.40
N ALA A 55 -10.79 -11.21 2.73
CA ALA A 55 -11.08 -12.61 3.03
C ALA A 55 -10.43 -13.11 4.34
N ALA A 56 -11.11 -13.32 5.47
CA ALA A 56 -12.45 -13.89 5.63
C ALA A 56 -12.69 -14.95 4.55
N GLY A 57 -12.00 -16.09 4.73
CA GLY A 57 -12.08 -17.26 3.87
C GLY A 57 -13.52 -17.60 3.48
N ASP A 58 -13.67 -18.19 2.31
CA ASP A 58 -14.89 -18.66 1.66
C ASP A 58 -15.70 -19.70 2.48
N GLY A 59 -16.19 -19.32 3.64
CA GLY A 59 -17.17 -20.09 4.42
C GLY A 59 -18.58 -19.55 4.15
N GLY A 60 -19.47 -20.41 3.63
CA GLY A 60 -20.84 -20.07 3.27
C GLY A 60 -21.72 -19.56 4.42
N ASP A 61 -22.84 -18.94 4.05
CA ASP A 61 -23.89 -18.37 4.90
C ASP A 61 -24.21 -19.23 6.14
N LYS A 62 -23.60 -18.87 7.28
CA LYS A 62 -24.05 -19.17 8.64
C LYS A 62 -23.20 -18.37 9.64
N ILE A 63 -23.78 -17.36 10.28
CA ILE A 63 -23.18 -16.75 11.48
C ILE A 63 -23.06 -17.85 12.53
N LEU A 64 -21.84 -18.19 12.93
CA LEU A 64 -21.59 -19.13 14.03
C LEU A 64 -22.21 -18.55 15.32
N PRO A 65 -22.95 -19.32 16.13
CA PRO A 65 -23.70 -18.79 17.30
C PRO A 65 -22.86 -17.92 18.26
N ASP A 66 -21.59 -18.27 18.45
CA ASP A 66 -20.66 -17.53 19.32
C ASP A 66 -20.28 -16.14 18.78
N ASN A 67 -20.47 -15.89 17.47
CA ASN A 67 -20.19 -14.58 16.87
C ASN A 67 -21.34 -13.58 17.08
N ALA A 68 -22.56 -14.02 17.41
CA ALA A 68 -23.72 -13.13 17.46
C ALA A 68 -23.60 -12.09 18.59
N ALA A 69 -23.22 -12.53 19.79
CA ALA A 69 -22.98 -11.63 20.93
C ALA A 69 -21.82 -10.67 20.65
N LEU A 70 -20.72 -11.20 20.12
CA LEU A 70 -19.53 -10.42 19.74
C LEU A 70 -19.87 -9.32 18.71
N VAL A 71 -20.65 -9.65 17.68
CA VAL A 71 -21.07 -8.69 16.65
C VAL A 71 -22.03 -7.64 17.22
N ASN A 72 -22.88 -8.00 18.18
CA ASN A 72 -23.74 -7.05 18.85
C ASN A 72 -22.92 -6.02 19.63
N ASP A 73 -21.93 -6.46 20.41
CA ASP A 73 -21.03 -5.58 21.17
C ASP A 73 -20.19 -4.68 20.24
N MET A 74 -19.67 -5.24 19.14
CA MET A 74 -18.98 -4.47 18.08
C MET A 74 -19.91 -3.43 17.45
N THR A 75 -21.18 -3.78 17.21
CA THR A 75 -22.17 -2.87 16.63
C THR A 75 -22.42 -1.68 17.54
N VAL A 76 -22.58 -1.91 18.84
CA VAL A 76 -22.75 -0.83 19.82
C VAL A 76 -21.54 0.09 19.80
N THR A 77 -20.34 -0.48 19.94
CA THR A 77 -19.09 0.30 20.04
C THR A 77 -18.79 1.08 18.77
N LEU A 78 -18.90 0.47 17.59
CA LEU A 78 -18.63 1.15 16.31
C LEU A 78 -19.65 2.24 16.00
N ASN A 79 -20.91 2.08 16.43
CA ASN A 79 -21.89 3.15 16.32
C ASN A 79 -21.52 4.32 17.24
N LEU A 80 -21.10 4.05 18.49
CA LEU A 80 -20.63 5.11 19.41
C LEU A 80 -19.43 5.86 18.82
N LEU A 81 -18.44 5.14 18.27
CA LEU A 81 -17.29 5.75 17.58
C LEU A 81 -17.72 6.60 16.38
N SER A 82 -18.71 6.14 15.60
CA SER A 82 -19.23 6.88 14.43
C SER A 82 -19.94 8.19 14.76
N GLU A 83 -20.46 8.31 15.99
CA GLU A 83 -21.19 9.48 16.48
C GLU A 83 -20.37 10.31 17.49
N ALA A 84 -19.10 9.95 17.72
CA ALA A 84 -18.22 10.68 18.61
C ALA A 84 -18.03 12.13 18.12
N LYS A 85 -18.26 13.09 19.02
CA LYS A 85 -18.23 14.52 18.69
C LYS A 85 -16.84 15.14 18.86
N THR A 86 -15.96 14.49 19.59
CA THR A 86 -14.61 14.96 19.92
C THR A 86 -13.60 13.83 19.82
N LEU A 87 -12.32 14.17 19.63
CA LEU A 87 -11.22 13.20 19.70
C LEU A 87 -11.14 12.56 21.09
N ASP A 88 -11.40 13.32 22.15
CA ASP A 88 -11.45 12.80 23.52
C ASP A 88 -12.54 11.74 23.69
N GLY A 89 -13.71 11.93 23.06
CA GLY A 89 -14.76 10.92 23.02
C GLY A 89 -14.35 9.66 22.25
N LEU A 90 -13.58 9.79 21.16
CA LEU A 90 -12.98 8.63 20.49
C LEU A 90 -12.00 7.89 21.41
N ILE A 91 -11.10 8.62 22.08
CA ILE A 91 -10.09 8.06 23.00
C ILE A 91 -10.78 7.30 24.13
N GLU A 92 -11.85 7.83 24.71
CA GLU A 92 -12.64 7.18 25.75
C GLU A 92 -13.20 5.84 25.29
N ILE A 93 -13.95 5.84 24.19
CA ILE A 93 -14.61 4.64 23.68
C ILE A 93 -13.56 3.60 23.26
N LEU A 94 -12.47 4.03 22.62
CA LEU A 94 -11.36 3.16 22.25
C LEU A 94 -10.66 2.58 23.48
N GLY A 95 -10.40 3.40 24.50
CA GLY A 95 -9.76 3.00 25.75
C GLY A 95 -10.55 1.92 26.49
N ASP A 96 -11.86 2.13 26.64
CA ASP A 96 -12.77 1.15 27.25
C ASP A 96 -12.80 -0.15 26.46
N GLU A 97 -12.84 -0.06 25.12
CA GLU A 97 -12.89 -1.23 24.26
C GLU A 97 -11.58 -2.02 24.25
N MET A 98 -10.43 -1.33 24.34
CA MET A 98 -9.11 -1.96 24.40
C MET A 98 -8.94 -2.89 25.61
N ASN A 99 -9.68 -2.68 26.70
CA ASN A 99 -9.66 -3.58 27.86
C ASN A 99 -10.11 -5.01 27.55
N LYS A 100 -10.80 -5.23 26.41
CA LYS A 100 -11.21 -6.56 25.94
C LYS A 100 -10.10 -7.32 25.22
N PHE A 101 -8.95 -6.68 24.98
CA PHE A 101 -7.83 -7.24 24.23
C PHE A 101 -6.55 -7.24 25.06
N ASN A 102 -5.57 -8.03 24.63
CA ASN A 102 -4.26 -8.07 25.24
C ASN A 102 -3.15 -8.19 24.17
N ARG A 103 -1.89 -8.15 24.61
CA ARG A 103 -0.72 -8.22 23.72
C ARG A 103 -0.65 -9.52 22.91
N GLN A 104 -1.28 -10.60 23.36
CA GLN A 104 -1.38 -11.84 22.58
C GLN A 104 -2.31 -11.67 21.37
N ASP A 105 -3.40 -10.93 21.50
CA ASP A 105 -4.27 -10.63 20.35
C ASP A 105 -3.49 -9.86 19.26
N ILE A 106 -2.62 -8.92 19.65
CA ILE A 106 -1.73 -8.19 18.73
C ILE A 106 -0.77 -9.15 18.01
N ARG A 107 -0.12 -10.06 18.75
CA ARG A 107 0.76 -11.06 18.13
C ARG A 107 0.01 -11.99 17.17
N MET A 108 -1.21 -12.38 17.52
CA MET A 108 -2.06 -13.20 16.65
C MET A 108 -2.45 -12.44 15.38
N LEU A 109 -2.80 -11.16 15.49
CA LEU A 109 -3.08 -10.30 14.33
C LEU A 109 -1.87 -10.23 13.38
N ILE A 110 -0.67 -9.99 13.91
CA ILE A 110 0.56 -9.93 13.10
C ILE A 110 0.88 -11.28 12.47
N SER A 111 0.74 -12.38 13.22
CA SER A 111 0.97 -13.73 12.72
C SER A 111 0.01 -14.11 11.57
N GLN A 112 -1.24 -13.61 11.59
CA GLN A 112 -2.17 -13.79 10.48
C GLN A 112 -1.68 -13.09 9.21
N VAL A 113 -1.12 -11.88 9.32
CA VAL A 113 -0.55 -11.17 8.19
C VAL A 113 0.69 -11.90 7.66
N GLU A 114 1.60 -12.28 8.55
CA GLU A 114 2.82 -13.03 8.20
C GLU A 114 2.49 -14.35 7.48
N GLY A 115 1.52 -15.11 7.98
CA GLY A 115 1.10 -16.38 7.38
C GLY A 115 0.55 -16.22 5.96
N LYS A 116 -0.08 -15.08 5.64
CA LYS A 116 -0.56 -14.78 4.29
C LYS A 116 0.56 -14.38 3.32
N LEU A 117 1.73 -13.97 3.83
CA LEU A 117 2.89 -13.58 3.02
C LEU A 117 3.80 -14.76 2.67
N GLY A 118 3.37 -16.00 2.93
CA GLY A 118 4.11 -17.22 2.61
C GLY A 118 4.60 -17.25 1.16
N GLY A 119 5.90 -17.49 0.96
CA GLY A 119 6.54 -17.49 -0.37
C GLY A 119 7.10 -16.14 -0.81
N THR A 120 6.87 -15.06 -0.05
CA THR A 120 7.46 -13.74 -0.31
C THR A 120 8.92 -13.69 0.16
N ASN A 121 9.67 -12.70 -0.33
CA ASN A 121 11.03 -12.44 0.12
C ASN A 121 11.09 -12.25 1.65
N ARG A 122 11.95 -13.02 2.32
CA ARG A 122 12.10 -13.01 3.78
C ARG A 122 12.45 -11.63 4.35
N SER A 123 13.36 -10.88 3.72
CA SER A 123 13.75 -9.56 4.24
C SER A 123 12.63 -8.53 4.11
N TYR A 124 11.77 -8.66 3.10
CA TYR A 124 10.56 -7.86 2.99
C TYR A 124 9.59 -8.17 4.14
N VAL A 125 9.32 -9.46 4.39
CA VAL A 125 8.43 -9.92 5.45
C VAL A 125 8.93 -9.46 6.83
N GLU A 126 10.22 -9.64 7.12
CA GLU A 126 10.82 -9.23 8.40
C GLU A 126 10.67 -7.72 8.64
N ARG A 127 10.89 -6.88 7.61
CA ARG A 127 10.70 -5.42 7.74
C ARG A 127 9.24 -5.03 7.91
N LEU A 128 8.33 -5.68 7.19
CA LEU A 128 6.89 -5.41 7.32
C LEU A 128 6.40 -5.80 8.71
N VAL A 129 6.76 -7.00 9.20
CA VAL A 129 6.41 -7.47 10.55
C VAL A 129 6.91 -6.48 11.61
N ALA A 130 8.17 -6.02 11.52
CA ALA A 130 8.70 -5.02 12.44
C ALA A 130 7.87 -3.72 12.45
N LYS A 131 7.40 -3.28 11.27
CA LYS A 131 6.55 -2.09 11.15
C LYS A 131 5.14 -2.31 11.70
N LEU A 132 4.58 -3.50 11.55
CA LEU A 132 3.28 -3.86 12.14
C LEU A 132 3.37 -3.99 13.67
N GLU A 133 4.48 -4.50 14.20
CA GLU A 133 4.74 -4.52 15.65
C GLU A 133 4.82 -3.10 16.24
N GLU A 134 5.56 -2.21 15.57
CA GLU A 134 5.64 -0.79 15.93
C GLU A 134 4.24 -0.15 15.92
N MET A 135 3.48 -0.36 14.84
CA MET A 135 2.17 0.24 14.66
C MET A 135 1.11 -0.31 15.63
N TYR A 136 0.86 -1.61 15.61
CA TYR A 136 -0.22 -2.21 16.41
C TYR A 136 0.15 -2.23 17.90
N GLY A 137 1.41 -2.54 18.22
CA GLY A 137 1.90 -2.53 19.58
C GLY A 137 1.99 -1.12 20.17
N GLY A 138 2.42 -0.14 19.37
CA GLY A 138 2.44 1.27 19.74
C GLY A 138 1.02 1.80 19.98
N ALA A 139 0.15 1.68 18.98
CA ALA A 139 -1.25 2.12 19.08
C ALA A 139 -1.97 1.54 20.31
N PHE A 140 -1.77 0.25 20.60
CA PHE A 140 -2.39 -0.38 21.77
C PHE A 140 -1.95 0.27 23.09
N ASN A 141 -0.66 0.60 23.24
CA ASN A 141 -0.17 1.25 24.46
C ASN A 141 -0.59 2.74 24.49
N ASP A 142 -0.54 3.42 23.34
CA ASP A 142 -0.86 4.85 23.22
C ASP A 142 -2.33 5.11 23.57
N ILE A 143 -3.25 4.25 23.11
CA ILE A 143 -4.67 4.32 23.50
C ILE A 143 -4.80 4.21 25.02
N ALA A 144 -4.17 3.19 25.62
CA ALA A 144 -4.26 2.94 27.06
C ALA A 144 -3.68 4.09 27.89
N LEU A 145 -2.60 4.72 27.43
CA LEU A 145 -1.99 5.88 28.08
C LEU A 145 -2.89 7.12 27.95
N LEU A 146 -3.31 7.46 26.74
CA LEU A 146 -4.14 8.64 26.49
C LEU A 146 -5.50 8.55 27.19
N ALA A 147 -6.11 7.36 27.26
CA ALA A 147 -7.36 7.15 27.98
C ALA A 147 -7.24 7.41 29.49
N GLN A 148 -6.04 7.28 30.06
CA GLN A 148 -5.76 7.57 31.47
C GLN A 148 -5.33 9.02 31.72
N SER A 149 -4.74 9.69 30.74
CA SER A 149 -4.22 11.07 30.86
C SER A 149 -5.07 12.11 30.11
N ARG A 150 -6.39 11.89 30.06
CA ARG A 150 -7.38 12.74 29.37
C ARG A 150 -7.54 14.11 30.04
N ASP A 151 -6.70 15.07 29.68
CA ASP A 151 -6.88 16.48 30.05
C ASP A 151 -6.13 17.44 29.10
N SER A 152 -6.27 17.22 27.78
CA SER A 152 -5.67 18.10 26.77
C SER A 152 -6.75 18.84 25.98
N GLU A 153 -6.60 20.16 25.86
CA GLU A 153 -7.43 21.01 25.00
C GLU A 153 -7.40 20.54 23.54
N GLU A 154 -6.29 19.93 23.11
CA GLU A 154 -6.06 19.40 21.77
C GLU A 154 -7.16 18.40 21.34
N TYR A 155 -7.62 17.57 22.27
CA TYR A 155 -8.58 16.49 21.98
C TYR A 155 -10.05 16.91 22.07
N ARG A 156 -10.34 18.19 22.35
CA ARG A 156 -11.72 18.72 22.33
C ARG A 156 -12.22 19.03 20.92
N SER A 157 -11.33 19.00 19.93
CA SER A 157 -11.68 19.17 18.52
C SER A 157 -12.53 18.01 18.00
N PRO A 158 -13.41 18.25 17.00
CA PRO A 158 -14.16 17.18 16.37
C PRO A 158 -13.27 16.29 15.49
N PRO A 159 -13.55 14.98 15.38
CA PRO A 159 -12.90 14.13 14.40
C PRO A 159 -13.13 14.63 12.98
N VAL A 160 -12.19 14.35 12.07
CA VAL A 160 -12.40 14.60 10.64
C VAL A 160 -13.63 13.85 10.13
N ALA A 161 -14.34 14.44 9.16
CA ALA A 161 -15.63 13.90 8.67
C ALA A 161 -15.55 12.43 8.20
N ALA A 162 -14.41 12.03 7.63
CA ALA A 162 -14.16 10.66 7.17
C ALA A 162 -14.19 9.61 8.30
N SER A 163 -14.05 10.02 9.57
CA SER A 163 -14.06 9.11 10.73
C SER A 163 -15.36 8.33 10.84
N ARG A 164 -16.51 8.99 10.68
CA ARG A 164 -17.84 8.36 10.71
C ARG A 164 -17.93 7.21 9.71
N ASP A 165 -17.59 7.47 8.46
CA ASP A 165 -17.69 6.50 7.37
C ASP A 165 -16.71 5.35 7.54
N TYR A 166 -15.54 5.59 8.13
CA TYR A 166 -14.60 4.54 8.49
C TYR A 166 -15.18 3.56 9.50
N TRP A 167 -15.76 4.05 10.60
CA TRP A 167 -16.34 3.18 11.63
C TRP A 167 -17.52 2.37 11.09
N MET A 168 -18.32 2.97 10.20
CA MET A 168 -19.40 2.28 9.51
C MET A 168 -18.89 1.23 8.51
N MET A 169 -17.78 1.51 7.82
CA MET A 169 -17.11 0.53 6.97
C MET A 169 -16.57 -0.64 7.81
N ALA A 170 -15.89 -0.36 8.93
CA ALA A 170 -15.38 -1.37 9.84
C ALA A 170 -16.50 -2.28 10.38
N LEU A 171 -17.66 -1.70 10.71
CA LEU A 171 -18.84 -2.45 11.14
C LEU A 171 -19.35 -3.40 10.06
N LYS A 172 -19.48 -2.92 8.82
CA LYS A 172 -19.90 -3.76 7.68
C LYS A 172 -18.89 -4.89 7.45
N SER A 173 -17.60 -4.59 7.51
CA SER A 173 -16.51 -5.56 7.36
C SER A 173 -16.54 -6.65 8.45
N CYS A 174 -16.75 -6.26 9.71
CA CYS A 174 -16.87 -7.19 10.84
C CYS A 174 -18.11 -8.09 10.70
N LYS A 175 -19.27 -7.53 10.33
CA LYS A 175 -20.49 -8.31 10.08
C LYS A 175 -20.32 -9.31 8.93
N ASN A 176 -19.71 -8.88 7.84
CA ASN A 176 -19.40 -9.74 6.70
C ASN A 176 -18.38 -10.84 7.05
N THR A 177 -17.44 -10.56 7.94
CA THR A 177 -16.47 -11.57 8.40
C THR A 177 -17.12 -12.58 9.35
N ALA A 178 -18.01 -12.11 10.23
CA ALA A 178 -18.71 -12.92 11.21
C ALA A 178 -19.58 -14.05 10.62
N SER A 179 -20.01 -13.92 9.36
CA SER A 179 -20.71 -14.98 8.64
C SER A 179 -19.81 -16.15 8.22
N LYS A 180 -18.49 -15.97 8.30
CA LYS A 180 -17.50 -16.95 7.83
C LYS A 180 -16.56 -17.41 8.94
N THR A 181 -16.11 -16.50 9.79
CA THR A 181 -15.14 -16.75 10.87
C THR A 181 -15.28 -15.70 11.97
N SER A 182 -14.52 -15.82 13.06
CA SER A 182 -14.52 -14.81 14.11
C SER A 182 -13.97 -13.47 13.59
N PRO A 183 -14.71 -12.35 13.75
CA PRO A 183 -14.23 -11.03 13.35
C PRO A 183 -13.31 -10.35 14.38
N ARG A 184 -12.98 -11.03 15.50
CA ARG A 184 -12.28 -10.41 16.65
C ARG A 184 -10.99 -9.68 16.29
N LEU A 185 -10.08 -10.34 15.57
CA LEU A 185 -8.77 -9.74 15.22
C LEU A 185 -8.90 -8.68 14.12
N LEU A 186 -9.85 -8.85 13.20
CA LEU A 186 -10.18 -7.83 12.20
C LEU A 186 -10.72 -6.56 12.86
N TYR A 187 -11.59 -6.72 13.85
CA TYR A 187 -12.12 -5.62 14.64
C TYR A 187 -11.00 -4.90 15.41
N LEU A 188 -10.12 -5.63 16.10
CA LEU A 188 -8.95 -5.06 16.77
C LEU A 188 -8.10 -4.24 15.79
N LYS A 189 -7.84 -4.76 14.59
CA LYS A 189 -7.11 -4.04 13.52
C LYS A 189 -7.77 -2.69 13.19
N TYR A 190 -9.09 -2.65 13.01
CA TYR A 190 -9.79 -1.40 12.72
C TYR A 190 -9.75 -0.40 13.89
N LEU A 191 -9.82 -0.86 15.14
CA LEU A 191 -9.71 0.04 16.29
C LEU A 191 -8.32 0.70 16.34
N LEU A 192 -7.26 -0.08 16.15
CA LEU A 192 -5.88 0.41 16.17
C LEU A 192 -5.59 1.36 15.00
N ILE A 193 -6.00 1.01 13.78
CA ILE A 193 -5.82 1.86 12.60
C ILE A 193 -6.63 3.15 12.74
N GLY A 194 -7.90 3.05 13.14
CA GLY A 194 -8.76 4.21 13.30
C GLY A 194 -8.25 5.18 14.36
N PHE A 195 -7.68 4.68 15.45
CA PHE A 195 -6.97 5.50 16.43
C PHE A 195 -5.82 6.30 15.79
N ARG A 196 -4.90 5.64 15.06
CA ARG A 196 -3.77 6.33 14.43
C ARG A 196 -4.24 7.39 13.44
N MET A 197 -5.23 7.08 12.61
CA MET A 197 -5.71 8.00 11.59
C MET A 197 -6.48 9.19 12.15
N PHE A 198 -7.40 8.96 13.09
CA PHE A 198 -8.35 10.00 13.51
C PHE A 198 -7.97 10.70 14.80
N VAL A 199 -7.20 10.04 15.68
CA VAL A 199 -6.72 10.66 16.92
C VAL A 199 -5.32 11.25 16.72
N LEU A 200 -4.39 10.49 16.11
CA LEU A 200 -3.01 10.95 15.91
C LEU A 200 -2.75 11.64 14.57
N GLY A 201 -3.69 11.57 13.61
CA GLY A 201 -3.50 12.12 12.27
C GLY A 201 -2.44 11.38 11.44
N GLU A 202 -2.08 10.16 11.84
CA GLU A 202 -1.04 9.35 11.23
C GLU A 202 -1.59 8.45 10.11
N PRO A 203 -0.75 8.03 9.15
CA PRO A 203 -1.17 7.13 8.07
C PRO A 203 -1.59 5.75 8.61
N ALA A 204 -2.48 5.07 7.85
CA ALA A 204 -2.92 3.72 8.14
C ALA A 204 -1.77 2.69 8.19
N HIS A 205 -0.65 2.99 7.54
CA HIS A 205 0.61 2.26 7.60
C HIS A 205 1.70 3.24 8.03
N PRO A 206 2.54 2.93 9.04
CA PRO A 206 3.54 3.88 9.53
C PRO A 206 4.60 4.18 8.46
N VAL A 207 5.29 5.31 8.63
CA VAL A 207 6.43 5.69 7.79
C VAL A 207 7.49 4.58 7.77
N GLY A 208 8.01 4.30 6.58
CA GLY A 208 8.94 3.19 6.33
C GLY A 208 8.26 1.82 6.20
N THR A 209 6.92 1.74 6.19
CA THR A 209 6.24 0.49 5.83
C THR A 209 6.58 0.15 4.39
N PRO A 210 7.22 -1.00 4.13
CA PRO A 210 7.61 -1.37 2.78
C PRO A 210 6.36 -1.82 2.01
N PHE A 211 6.25 -1.34 0.78
CA PHE A 211 5.38 -1.92 -0.24
C PHE A 211 6.23 -2.70 -1.24
N PRO A 212 5.68 -3.72 -1.90
CA PRO A 212 6.46 -4.44 -2.88
C PRO A 212 6.83 -3.51 -4.06
N GLY A 213 7.82 -3.89 -4.87
CA GLY A 213 8.44 -2.96 -5.84
C GLY A 213 9.47 -2.01 -5.23
N GLY A 214 9.67 -2.05 -3.89
CA GLY A 214 10.73 -1.30 -3.21
C GLY A 214 10.35 0.11 -2.79
N HIS A 215 9.05 0.44 -2.85
CA HIS A 215 8.52 1.70 -2.33
C HIS A 215 8.19 1.57 -0.84
N GLU A 216 8.01 2.68 -0.17
CA GLU A 216 7.60 2.71 1.24
C GLU A 216 6.70 3.92 1.51
N VAL A 217 6.02 3.91 2.66
CA VAL A 217 5.37 5.13 3.16
C VAL A 217 6.45 6.14 3.51
N GLU A 218 6.34 7.34 2.95
CA GLU A 218 7.29 8.42 3.19
C GLU A 218 6.65 9.57 3.96
N SER A 219 7.46 10.37 4.64
CA SER A 219 7.04 11.65 5.21
C SER A 219 7.99 12.75 4.76
N GLU A 220 7.43 13.82 4.18
CA GLU A 220 8.15 15.01 3.80
C GLU A 220 7.41 16.25 4.33
N SER A 221 8.09 17.06 5.14
CA SER A 221 7.54 18.32 5.70
C SER A 221 6.20 18.15 6.44
N GLY A 222 6.03 17.04 7.17
CA GLY A 222 4.79 16.74 7.91
C GLY A 222 3.65 16.18 7.05
N ILE A 223 3.88 15.95 5.77
CA ILE A 223 2.94 15.32 4.85
C ILE A 223 3.34 13.86 4.66
N PHE A 224 2.37 12.95 4.76
CA PHE A 224 2.58 11.53 4.50
C PHE A 224 2.24 11.16 3.06
N TYR A 225 3.06 10.31 2.45
CA TYR A 225 2.89 9.82 1.09
C TYR A 225 2.83 8.30 1.08
N CYS A 226 1.77 7.74 0.52
CA CYS A 226 1.58 6.31 0.38
C CYS A 226 1.60 5.93 -1.12
N PRO A 227 2.41 4.93 -1.51
CA PRO A 227 2.53 4.50 -2.91
C PRO A 227 1.23 3.96 -3.53
N VAL A 228 0.26 3.57 -2.70
CA VAL A 228 -0.95 2.83 -3.11
C VAL A 228 -2.25 3.48 -2.63
N ARG A 229 -2.21 4.75 -2.21
CA ARG A 229 -3.36 5.47 -1.63
C ARG A 229 -4.60 5.49 -2.53
N GLU A 230 -4.41 5.69 -3.83
CA GLU A 230 -5.46 5.76 -4.86
C GLU A 230 -5.59 4.46 -5.66
N LYS A 231 -4.87 3.41 -5.24
CA LYS A 231 -4.86 2.12 -5.95
C LYS A 231 -5.78 1.09 -5.32
N ALA A 232 -6.73 1.52 -4.48
CA ALA A 232 -7.53 0.65 -3.61
C ALA A 232 -8.98 0.41 -4.08
N ASP A 233 -9.34 0.90 -5.26
CA ASP A 233 -10.74 1.03 -5.70
C ASP A 233 -11.48 -0.30 -5.87
N ASP A 234 -10.77 -1.41 -6.05
CA ASP A 234 -11.32 -2.76 -6.25
C ASP A 234 -11.30 -3.64 -4.98
N VAL A 235 -10.88 -3.09 -3.84
CA VAL A 235 -10.76 -3.86 -2.59
C VAL A 235 -11.83 -3.48 -1.57
N PRO A 236 -12.80 -4.39 -1.33
CA PRO A 236 -13.79 -4.24 -0.28
C PRO A 236 -13.18 -3.82 1.05
N TYR A 237 -13.85 -2.89 1.73
CA TYR A 237 -13.47 -2.49 3.09
C TYR A 237 -12.03 -1.96 3.23
N ALA A 238 -11.40 -1.49 2.15
CA ALA A 238 -10.07 -0.90 2.21
C ALA A 238 -10.04 0.30 3.18
N VAL A 239 -8.97 0.41 3.98
CA VAL A 239 -8.74 1.61 4.81
C VAL A 239 -8.19 2.79 4.00
N CYS A 240 -7.62 2.53 2.81
CA CYS A 240 -6.95 3.53 1.99
C CYS A 240 -7.80 4.79 1.78
N PRO A 241 -9.11 4.73 1.42
CA PRO A 241 -9.95 5.92 1.23
C PRO A 241 -10.02 6.86 2.44
N PHE A 242 -9.77 6.35 3.65
CA PHE A 242 -9.81 7.10 4.91
C PHE A 242 -8.43 7.54 5.40
N CYS A 243 -7.36 7.04 4.78
CA CYS A 243 -5.98 7.34 5.18
C CYS A 243 -5.63 8.81 4.90
N PRO A 244 -5.02 9.52 5.85
CA PRO A 244 -4.60 10.91 5.67
C PRO A 244 -3.40 11.08 4.73
N ALA A 245 -2.71 10.00 4.36
CA ALA A 245 -1.62 10.05 3.40
C ALA A 245 -2.12 10.44 2.00
N MET A 246 -1.30 11.21 1.28
CA MET A 246 -1.48 11.49 -0.14
C MET A 246 -0.89 10.38 -1.01
N GLN A 247 -1.38 10.28 -2.26
CA GLN A 247 -0.77 9.40 -3.25
C GLN A 247 0.65 9.88 -3.57
N SER A 248 1.63 8.98 -3.48
CA SER A 248 3.00 9.28 -3.90
C SER A 248 3.02 9.70 -5.38
N THR A 249 3.72 10.79 -5.67
CA THR A 249 3.85 11.32 -7.03
C THR A 249 4.70 10.41 -7.91
N GLU A 250 4.59 10.52 -9.24
CA GLU A 250 5.48 9.79 -10.16
C GLU A 250 6.96 10.05 -9.86
N PHE A 251 7.32 11.30 -9.52
CA PHE A 251 8.68 11.66 -9.14
C PHE A 251 9.17 10.92 -7.88
N MET A 252 8.28 10.73 -6.89
CA MET A 252 8.57 9.94 -5.68
C MET A 252 8.72 8.45 -5.97
N LEU A 253 7.96 7.92 -6.92
CA LEU A 253 8.02 6.52 -7.30
C LEU A 253 9.19 6.20 -8.25
N GLU A 254 9.66 7.17 -9.03
CA GLU A 254 10.75 6.96 -9.99
C GLU A 254 12.14 7.02 -9.36
N PHE A 255 12.32 7.85 -8.33
CA PHE A 255 13.63 8.17 -7.76
C PHE A 255 13.70 7.87 -6.26
N THR A 256 14.85 7.38 -5.80
CA THR A 256 15.09 7.30 -4.35
C THR A 256 15.12 8.69 -3.73
N LYS A 257 14.90 8.76 -2.42
CA LYS A 257 14.97 10.02 -1.69
C LYS A 257 16.27 10.80 -1.96
N GLU A 258 17.42 10.11 -1.94
CA GLU A 258 18.72 10.73 -2.22
C GLU A 258 18.83 11.24 -3.67
N GLU A 259 18.26 10.52 -4.63
CA GLU A 259 18.22 10.95 -6.02
C GLU A 259 17.31 12.17 -6.22
N ARG A 260 16.16 12.20 -5.54
CA ARG A 260 15.24 13.34 -5.55
C ARG A 260 15.91 14.59 -5.00
N GLU A 261 16.60 14.48 -3.86
CA GLU A 261 17.35 15.60 -3.28
C GLU A 261 18.43 16.13 -4.22
N LYS A 262 19.15 15.26 -4.92
CA LYS A 262 20.16 15.67 -5.92
C LYS A 262 19.53 16.39 -7.10
N LYS A 263 18.41 15.87 -7.63
CA LYS A 263 17.69 16.49 -8.75
C LYS A 263 17.10 17.85 -8.39
N VAL A 264 16.51 17.97 -7.20
CA VAL A 264 16.01 19.25 -6.69
C VAL A 264 17.15 20.27 -6.56
N LYS A 265 18.29 19.87 -5.99
CA LYS A 265 19.50 20.73 -5.91
C LYS A 265 20.00 21.16 -7.29
N GLN A 266 20.08 20.23 -8.26
CA GLN A 266 20.47 20.54 -9.64
C GLN A 266 19.48 21.52 -10.30
N GLY A 267 18.18 21.35 -10.07
CA GLY A 267 17.15 22.27 -10.55
C GLY A 267 17.31 23.68 -9.98
N TYR A 268 17.58 23.81 -8.68
CA TYR A 268 17.87 25.12 -8.06
C TYR A 268 19.11 25.79 -8.66
N ILE A 269 20.18 25.03 -8.86
CA ILE A 269 21.41 25.53 -9.50
C ILE A 269 21.11 26.01 -10.92
N GLN A 270 20.38 25.22 -11.70
CA GLN A 270 20.04 25.58 -13.08
C GLN A 270 19.15 26.82 -13.15
N ASN A 271 18.13 26.91 -12.29
CA ASN A 271 17.27 28.09 -12.19
C ASN A 271 18.03 29.35 -11.72
N TYR A 272 18.99 29.19 -10.80
CA TYR A 272 19.87 30.29 -10.39
C TYR A 272 20.68 30.83 -11.59
N PHE A 273 21.24 29.93 -12.40
CA PHE A 273 22.00 30.32 -13.59
C PHE A 273 21.13 30.96 -14.69
N THR A 274 19.87 30.56 -14.84
CA THR A 274 18.97 31.18 -15.82
C THR A 274 18.44 32.55 -15.35
N ASN A 275 18.25 32.74 -14.05
CA ASN A 275 17.71 33.99 -13.51
C ASN A 275 18.75 35.11 -13.34
N PHE A 276 20.04 34.78 -13.18
CA PHE A 276 21.12 35.76 -13.04
C PHE A 276 21.93 36.03 -14.32
N LYS A 277 21.62 35.34 -15.42
CA LYS A 277 22.20 35.60 -16.76
C LYS A 277 21.18 36.14 -17.76
N GLY A 278 20.17 36.87 -17.27
CA GLY A 278 19.38 37.79 -18.10
C GLY A 278 20.20 39.04 -18.42
#